data_AF-A0A0K8U4I2-F1
#
_entry.id   AF-A0A0K8U4I2-F1
#
_cell.length_a   1.000
_cell.length_b   1.000
_cell.length_c   1.000
_cell.angle_alpha   90.00
_cell.angle_beta   90.00
_cell.angle_gamma   90.00
#
_symmetry.space_group_name_H-M   'P 1'
#
loop_
_entity.id
_entity.type
_entity.pdbx_description
1 polymer ?
#
loop_
_entity_poly.entity_id
_entity_poly.type
_entity_poly.pdbx_seq_one_letter_code
_entity_poly.pdbx_strand_id
1 'polypeptide(L)'
;MKFQQNLQSHLTPEWRTQYIDYGFMKQMILEAVENAPTANSAELTEHFTQFQRKFFEVCDKELEKINLFYEAKLAEINHKYTLLRDEMKLAEETAGTVLLARPSIRIKNHQYRQTIDLTRILTRHATHDFKAAFSELYLNAILLRNYQILNYTGFRKMLKKYDKRISGRAGYHYLTGTVDKAVFYTNRETKVLLKKIEDIMTYNLEHGNRHKAMERLRVPPLADKSHPWTSFRTGFSLGALIILAILVVLSFTMKVIDVDVVTCVLLFRGPFTMIFFLGLLSLNFYVWRYVGINHVLIFELNPRNFLAAVQILEIAVVFGCILSLLTLAFLHSQYLG
;
A
#
# COMPACT_ATOMS: atom_id res chain seq x y z
N MET A 1 23.72 3.12 11.57
CA MET A 1 22.61 2.18 11.84
C MET A 1 21.32 2.48 11.06
N LYS A 2 20.99 3.75 10.76
CA LYS A 2 19.69 4.15 10.16
C LYS A 2 19.35 3.59 8.76
N PHE A 3 20.31 3.15 7.93
CA PHE A 3 19.99 2.76 6.56
C PHE A 3 19.25 1.42 6.44
N GLN A 4 19.59 0.42 7.26
CA GLN A 4 18.90 -0.89 7.21
C GLN A 4 17.43 -0.75 7.66
N GLN A 5 17.19 0.05 8.70
CA GLN A 5 15.84 0.41 9.16
C GLN A 5 15.07 1.22 8.11
N ASN A 6 15.71 2.23 7.50
CA ASN A 6 15.08 3.02 6.42
C ASN A 6 14.84 2.17 5.16
N LEU A 7 15.70 1.20 4.86
CA LEU A 7 15.50 0.31 3.72
C LEU A 7 14.24 -0.53 3.97
N GLN A 8 14.17 -1.19 5.14
CA GLN A 8 13.03 -2.03 5.53
C GLN A 8 11.70 -1.28 5.59
N SER A 9 11.68 -0.02 6.03
CA SER A 9 10.46 0.80 6.08
C SER A 9 9.96 1.23 4.69
N HIS A 10 10.81 1.21 3.67
CA HIS A 10 10.49 1.66 2.31
C HIS A 10 10.39 0.50 1.30
N LEU A 11 10.54 -0.75 1.72
CA LEU A 11 10.38 -1.90 0.84
C LEU A 11 8.91 -2.06 0.45
N THR A 12 8.66 -2.35 -0.83
CA THR A 12 7.39 -2.92 -1.26
C THR A 12 7.28 -4.31 -0.62
N PRO A 13 6.29 -4.55 0.25
CA PRO A 13 6.29 -5.78 1.04
C PRO A 13 6.18 -7.06 0.20
N GLU A 14 5.43 -7.01 -0.92
CA GLU A 14 5.30 -8.11 -1.89
C GLU A 14 6.64 -8.54 -2.49
N TRP A 15 7.58 -7.61 -2.60
CA TRP A 15 8.85 -7.83 -3.30
C TRP A 15 10.02 -7.96 -2.34
N ARG A 16 9.76 -8.09 -1.03
CA ARG A 16 10.78 -8.07 0.03
C ARG A 16 11.94 -9.03 -0.24
N THR A 17 11.64 -10.23 -0.73
CA THR A 17 12.64 -11.28 -1.04
C THR A 17 13.50 -10.98 -2.26
N GLN A 18 13.03 -10.09 -3.13
CA GLN A 18 13.69 -9.72 -4.39
C GLN A 18 14.70 -8.59 -4.21
N TYR A 19 14.59 -7.83 -3.12
CA TYR A 19 15.58 -6.80 -2.79
C TYR A 19 16.94 -7.43 -2.39
N ILE A 20 17.97 -6.59 -2.45
CA ILE A 20 19.30 -6.92 -1.96
C ILE A 20 19.25 -7.34 -0.48
N ASP A 21 19.81 -8.51 -0.17
CA ASP A 21 19.95 -8.96 1.22
C ASP A 21 21.08 -8.21 1.94
N TYR A 22 20.76 -6.98 2.31
CA TYR A 22 21.67 -6.10 3.03
C TYR A 22 22.01 -6.64 4.43
N GLY A 23 21.15 -7.46 5.02
CA GLY A 23 21.36 -8.03 6.35
C GLY A 23 22.44 -9.11 6.30
N PHE A 24 22.24 -10.10 5.44
CA PHE A 24 23.17 -11.21 5.23
C PHE A 24 24.55 -10.73 4.79
N MET A 25 24.63 -9.89 3.75
CA MET A 25 25.91 -9.37 3.26
C MET A 25 26.68 -8.58 4.32
N LYS A 26 25.96 -7.87 5.20
CA LYS A 26 26.58 -7.12 6.30
C LYS A 26 27.16 -8.06 7.34
N GLN A 27 26.44 -9.12 7.69
CA GLN A 27 26.91 -10.14 8.62
C GLN A 27 28.15 -10.85 8.05
N MET A 28 28.13 -11.20 6.77
CA MET A 28 29.27 -11.80 6.07
C MET A 28 30.55 -10.95 6.17
N ILE A 29 30.44 -9.62 5.99
CA ILE A 29 31.59 -8.71 6.17
C ILE A 29 32.06 -8.66 7.63
N LEU A 30 31.16 -8.76 8.61
CA LEU A 30 31.53 -8.75 10.03
C LEU A 30 32.27 -10.02 10.41
N GLU A 31 31.72 -11.19 10.05
CA GLU A 31 32.32 -12.50 10.31
C GLU A 31 33.72 -12.61 9.68
N ALA A 32 33.92 -12.07 8.49
CA ALA A 32 35.24 -12.05 7.84
C ALA A 32 36.27 -11.16 8.53
N VAL A 33 35.82 -10.11 9.23
CA VAL A 33 36.72 -9.26 10.02
C VAL A 33 37.01 -9.90 11.38
N GLU A 34 36.03 -10.56 11.99
CA GLU A 34 36.16 -11.24 13.29
C GLU A 34 37.04 -12.50 13.22
N ASN A 35 36.92 -13.27 12.13
CA ASN A 35 37.70 -14.50 11.92
C ASN A 35 39.09 -14.25 11.28
N ALA A 36 39.54 -12.99 11.18
CA ALA A 36 40.81 -12.67 10.56
C ALA A 36 42.00 -13.21 11.39
N PRO A 37 42.89 -14.03 10.82
CA PRO A 37 44.02 -14.61 11.55
C PRO A 37 45.00 -13.51 12.01
N THR A 38 45.48 -13.60 13.26
CA THR A 38 46.35 -12.59 13.88
C THR A 38 47.84 -12.80 13.58
N ALA A 39 48.22 -13.99 13.10
CA ALA A 39 49.60 -14.36 12.85
C ALA A 39 49.80 -14.61 11.34
N ASN A 40 50.84 -14.01 10.77
CA ASN A 40 51.32 -14.10 9.38
C ASN A 40 50.57 -13.26 8.31
N SER A 41 51.32 -12.40 7.61
CA SER A 41 50.83 -11.55 6.52
C SER A 41 50.34 -12.35 5.30
N ALA A 42 50.91 -13.54 5.06
CA ALA A 42 50.52 -14.42 3.95
C ALA A 42 49.14 -15.06 4.18
N GLU A 43 48.90 -15.64 5.36
CA GLU A 43 47.62 -16.26 5.73
C GLU A 43 46.48 -15.23 5.78
N LEU A 44 46.77 -14.02 6.27
CA LEU A 44 45.83 -12.90 6.25
C LEU A 44 45.43 -12.50 4.82
N THR A 45 46.40 -12.45 3.91
CA THR A 45 46.16 -12.10 2.50
C THR A 45 45.34 -13.18 1.80
N GLU A 46 45.64 -14.45 2.07
CA GLU A 46 44.87 -15.56 1.51
C GLU A 46 43.43 -15.55 2.04
N HIS A 47 43.23 -15.35 3.34
CA HIS A 47 41.91 -15.27 3.96
C HIS A 47 41.04 -14.18 3.31
N PHE A 48 41.57 -12.96 3.15
CA PHE A 48 40.83 -11.87 2.51
C PHE A 48 40.63 -12.10 1.01
N THR A 49 41.53 -12.79 0.33
CA THR A 49 41.36 -13.15 -1.09
C THR A 49 40.24 -14.17 -1.27
N GLN A 50 40.18 -15.19 -0.42
CA GLN A 50 39.09 -16.17 -0.42
C GLN A 50 37.75 -15.53 -0.05
N PHE A 51 37.74 -14.65 0.96
CA PHE A 51 36.56 -13.87 1.33
C PHE A 51 36.08 -12.99 0.16
N GLN A 52 37.01 -12.26 -0.48
CA GLN A 52 36.71 -11.39 -1.61
C GLN A 52 35.99 -12.15 -2.72
N ARG A 53 36.48 -13.35 -3.07
CA ARG A 53 35.85 -14.20 -4.09
C ARG A 53 34.42 -14.58 -3.69
N LYS A 54 34.23 -15.07 -2.46
CA LYS A 54 32.91 -15.46 -1.93
C LYS A 54 31.94 -14.28 -1.89
N PHE A 55 32.41 -13.12 -1.44
CA PHE A 55 31.58 -11.92 -1.33
C PHE A 55 31.08 -11.44 -2.70
N PHE A 56 31.97 -11.38 -3.71
CA PHE A 56 31.56 -10.96 -5.05
C PHE A 56 30.71 -12.00 -5.77
N GLU A 57 30.91 -13.29 -5.53
CA GLU A 57 29.99 -14.33 -6.03
C GLU A 57 28.57 -14.12 -5.49
N VAL A 58 28.42 -13.73 -4.22
CA VAL A 58 27.12 -13.40 -3.64
C VAL A 58 26.58 -12.09 -4.21
N CYS A 59 27.43 -11.09 -4.48
CA CYS A 59 27.01 -9.89 -5.20
C CYS A 59 26.47 -10.20 -6.59
N ASP A 60 27.12 -11.11 -7.34
CA ASP A 60 26.69 -11.51 -8.67
C ASP A 60 25.32 -12.21 -8.63
N LYS A 61 25.12 -13.15 -7.69
CA LYS A 61 23.83 -13.83 -7.49
C LYS A 61 22.71 -12.85 -7.11
N GLU A 62 22.99 -11.92 -6.19
CA GLU A 62 22.02 -10.90 -5.80
C GLU A 62 21.71 -9.93 -6.95
N LEU A 63 22.71 -9.58 -7.76
CA LEU A 63 22.55 -8.72 -8.92
C LEU A 63 21.72 -9.38 -10.02
N GLU A 64 21.98 -10.67 -10.30
CA GLU A 64 21.22 -11.47 -11.25
C GLU A 64 19.75 -11.58 -10.83
N LYS A 65 19.49 -11.92 -9.56
CA LYS A 65 18.14 -11.93 -8.97
C LYS A 65 17.41 -10.61 -9.21
N ILE A 66 18.08 -9.49 -8.91
CA ILE A 66 17.50 -8.15 -9.04
C ILE A 66 17.23 -7.79 -10.50
N ASN A 67 18.13 -8.14 -11.42
CA ASN A 67 17.96 -7.94 -12.86
C ASN A 67 16.77 -8.74 -13.40
N LEU A 68 16.73 -10.05 -13.14
CA LEU A 68 15.67 -10.93 -13.62
C LEU A 68 14.30 -10.47 -13.12
N PHE A 69 14.20 -10.12 -11.84
CA PHE A 69 12.95 -9.61 -11.28
C PHE A 69 12.54 -8.28 -11.92
N TYR A 70 13.49 -7.36 -12.10
CA TYR A 70 13.21 -6.06 -12.72
C TYR A 70 12.72 -6.21 -14.16
N GLU A 71 13.38 -7.04 -14.97
CA GLU A 71 13.01 -7.28 -16.36
C GLU A 71 11.64 -7.96 -16.48
N ALA A 72 11.39 -8.99 -15.66
CA ALA A 72 10.10 -9.66 -15.62
C ALA A 72 8.97 -8.70 -15.24
N LYS A 73 9.18 -7.86 -14.20
CA LYS A 73 8.18 -6.87 -13.79
C LYS A 73 7.99 -5.75 -14.81
N LEU A 74 9.06 -5.31 -15.46
CA LEU A 74 8.96 -4.31 -16.51
C LEU A 74 8.14 -4.84 -17.69
N ALA A 75 8.38 -6.09 -18.11
CA ALA A 75 7.63 -6.74 -19.17
C ALA A 75 6.14 -6.91 -18.79
N GLU A 76 5.84 -7.31 -17.55
CA GLU A 76 4.47 -7.43 -17.04
C GLU A 76 3.72 -6.08 -17.11
N ILE A 77 4.34 -4.99 -16.63
CA ILE A 77 3.73 -3.66 -16.64
C ILE A 77 3.56 -3.16 -18.08
N ASN A 78 4.55 -3.38 -18.95
CA ASN A 78 4.46 -3.02 -20.36
C ASN A 78 3.32 -3.77 -21.07
N HIS A 79 3.16 -5.06 -20.80
CA HIS A 79 2.08 -5.86 -21.37
C HIS A 79 0.71 -5.36 -20.90
N LYS A 80 0.55 -5.12 -19.60
CA LYS A 80 -0.67 -4.53 -19.03
C LYS A 80 -0.96 -3.15 -19.63
N TYR A 81 0.07 -2.32 -19.82
CA TYR A 81 -0.06 -1.03 -20.48
C TYR A 81 -0.60 -1.16 -21.91
N THR A 82 -0.05 -2.08 -22.72
CA THR A 82 -0.49 -2.28 -24.10
C THR A 82 -1.95 -2.75 -24.16
N LEU A 83 -2.32 -3.72 -23.32
CA LEU A 83 -3.69 -4.22 -23.25
C LEU A 83 -4.69 -3.12 -22.88
N LEU A 84 -4.43 -2.40 -21.79
CA LEU A 84 -5.31 -1.32 -21.33
C LEU A 84 -5.41 -0.18 -22.34
N ARG A 85 -4.32 0.14 -23.02
CA ARG A 85 -4.32 1.16 -24.07
C ARG A 85 -5.17 0.74 -25.26
N ASP A 86 -5.05 -0.51 -25.70
CA ASP A 86 -5.79 -1.00 -26.87
C ASP A 86 -7.29 -1.18 -26.55
N GLU A 87 -7.61 -1.66 -25.35
CA GLU A 87 -9.00 -1.73 -24.85
C GLU A 87 -9.64 -0.34 -24.75
N MET A 88 -8.90 0.66 -24.25
CA MET A 88 -9.37 2.04 -24.19
C MET A 88 -9.66 2.61 -25.59
N LYS A 89 -8.80 2.35 -26.58
CA LYS A 89 -9.02 2.80 -27.96
C LYS A 89 -10.26 2.17 -28.58
N LEU A 90 -10.43 0.86 -28.40
CA LEU A 90 -11.62 0.15 -28.88
C LEU A 90 -12.90 0.69 -28.22
N ALA A 91 -12.84 1.03 -26.93
CA ALA A 91 -13.94 1.67 -26.22
C ALA A 91 -14.25 3.10 -26.76
N GLU A 92 -13.22 3.87 -27.10
CA GLU A 92 -13.38 5.20 -27.73
C GLU A 92 -14.01 5.09 -29.14
N GLU A 93 -13.58 4.14 -29.97
CA GLU A 93 -14.11 3.91 -31.32
C GLU A 93 -15.57 3.42 -31.32
N THR A 94 -15.90 2.49 -30.43
CA THR A 94 -17.29 2.00 -30.25
C THR A 94 -18.22 3.10 -29.73
N ALA A 95 -17.75 3.96 -28.81
CA ALA A 95 -18.50 5.14 -28.40
C ALA A 95 -18.70 6.14 -29.56
N GLY A 96 -17.68 6.35 -30.39
CA GLY A 96 -17.74 7.23 -31.55
C GLY A 96 -18.73 6.75 -32.63
N THR A 97 -18.68 5.47 -32.99
CA THR A 97 -19.57 4.88 -34.01
C THR A 97 -21.05 4.91 -33.61
N VAL A 98 -21.36 4.65 -32.33
CA VAL A 98 -22.74 4.76 -31.81
C VAL A 98 -23.25 6.20 -31.83
N LEU A 99 -22.37 7.19 -31.65
CA LEU A 99 -22.72 8.61 -31.71
C LEU A 99 -22.85 9.15 -33.15
N LEU A 100 -22.09 8.58 -34.10
CA LEU A 100 -22.09 8.95 -35.53
C LEU A 100 -23.24 8.32 -36.32
N ALA A 101 -23.84 7.21 -35.86
CA ALA A 101 -25.07 6.63 -36.40
C ALA A 101 -26.32 7.49 -36.15
N ARG A 102 -26.17 8.82 -36.12
CA ARG A 102 -27.25 9.81 -36.07
C ARG A 102 -27.94 9.85 -37.44
N PRO A 103 -29.21 9.46 -37.58
CA PRO A 103 -29.99 9.87 -38.74
C PRO A 103 -30.13 11.41 -38.67
N SER A 104 -29.87 12.11 -39.76
CA SER A 104 -30.04 13.56 -39.89
C SER A 104 -31.50 14.04 -39.75
N ILE A 105 -32.44 13.10 -39.59
CA ILE A 105 -33.86 13.36 -39.49
C ILE A 105 -34.25 13.39 -38.01
N ARG A 106 -34.82 14.53 -37.59
CA ARG A 106 -35.26 14.86 -36.23
C ARG A 106 -36.49 14.01 -35.82
N ILE A 107 -36.33 12.70 -35.67
CA ILE A 107 -37.38 11.81 -35.18
C ILE A 107 -37.34 11.77 -33.65
N LYS A 108 -38.41 12.26 -33.00
CA LYS A 108 -38.59 12.23 -31.54
C LYS A 108 -38.91 10.81 -31.05
N ASN A 109 -37.99 9.87 -31.18
CA ASN A 109 -38.15 8.52 -30.63
C ASN A 109 -37.64 8.46 -29.19
N HIS A 110 -38.54 8.26 -28.23
CA HIS A 110 -38.24 8.12 -26.80
C HIS A 110 -37.25 6.97 -26.53
N GLN A 111 -37.36 5.88 -27.30
CA GLN A 111 -36.47 4.72 -27.28
C GLN A 111 -35.01 5.08 -27.63
N TYR A 112 -34.80 6.03 -28.55
CA TYR A 112 -33.47 6.47 -28.98
C TYR A 112 -32.79 7.40 -27.95
N ARG A 113 -33.56 8.16 -27.16
CA ARG A 113 -33.02 8.88 -26.00
C ARG A 113 -32.52 7.92 -24.92
N GLN A 114 -33.27 6.86 -24.65
CA GLN A 114 -32.94 5.87 -23.63
C GLN A 114 -31.68 5.06 -23.98
N THR A 115 -31.45 4.74 -25.27
CA THR A 115 -30.21 4.09 -25.71
C THR A 115 -29.00 5.01 -25.61
N ILE A 116 -29.12 6.30 -25.95
CA ILE A 116 -28.04 7.28 -25.79
C ILE A 116 -27.67 7.46 -24.31
N ASP A 117 -28.65 7.56 -23.42
CA ASP A 117 -28.39 7.72 -21.99
C ASP A 117 -27.73 6.47 -21.41
N LEU A 118 -28.15 5.26 -21.83
CA LEU A 118 -27.48 4.02 -21.46
C LEU A 118 -26.04 3.95 -21.98
N THR A 119 -25.78 4.31 -23.24
CA THR A 119 -24.42 4.36 -23.81
C THR A 119 -23.55 5.39 -23.09
N ARG A 120 -24.11 6.54 -22.69
CA ARG A 120 -23.41 7.54 -21.87
C ARG A 120 -23.09 7.05 -20.46
N ILE A 121 -24.01 6.30 -19.85
CA ILE A 121 -23.78 5.69 -18.54
C ILE A 121 -22.70 4.61 -18.64
N LEU A 122 -22.78 3.71 -19.63
CA LEU A 122 -21.80 2.66 -19.88
C LEU A 122 -20.41 3.22 -20.19
N THR A 123 -20.31 4.26 -21.03
CA THR A 123 -19.03 4.94 -21.31
C THR A 123 -18.50 5.66 -20.07
N ARG A 124 -19.36 6.22 -19.21
CA ARG A 124 -18.94 6.82 -17.94
C ARG A 124 -18.42 5.77 -16.95
N HIS A 125 -19.04 4.61 -16.86
CA HIS A 125 -18.52 3.49 -16.05
C HIS A 125 -17.18 2.99 -16.61
N ALA A 126 -17.11 2.74 -17.92
CA ALA A 126 -15.86 2.33 -18.58
C ALA A 126 -14.73 3.35 -18.35
N THR A 127 -15.00 4.66 -18.47
CA THR A 127 -13.97 5.70 -18.20
C THR A 127 -13.53 5.71 -16.73
N HIS A 128 -14.42 5.42 -15.78
CA HIS A 128 -14.05 5.30 -14.38
C HIS A 128 -13.14 4.08 -14.16
N ASP A 129 -13.46 2.96 -14.79
CA ASP A 129 -12.70 1.71 -14.68
C ASP A 129 -11.33 1.85 -15.34
N PHE A 130 -11.24 2.48 -16.51
CA PHE A 130 -9.95 2.83 -17.12
C PHE A 130 -9.12 3.76 -16.22
N LYS A 131 -9.75 4.79 -15.61
CA LYS A 131 -9.05 5.65 -14.65
C LYS A 131 -8.50 4.86 -13.47
N ALA A 132 -9.25 3.89 -12.94
CA ALA A 132 -8.79 3.04 -11.85
C ALA A 132 -7.62 2.16 -12.30
N ALA A 133 -7.75 1.48 -13.44
CA ALA A 133 -6.74 0.57 -14.00
C ALA A 133 -5.43 1.29 -14.36
N PHE A 134 -5.49 2.43 -15.06
CA PHE A 134 -4.30 3.24 -15.34
C PHE A 134 -3.66 3.80 -14.08
N SER A 135 -4.46 4.12 -13.06
CA SER A 135 -3.91 4.55 -11.77
C SER A 135 -3.16 3.41 -11.09
N GLU A 136 -3.69 2.18 -11.09
CA GLU A 136 -3.00 0.99 -10.54
C GLU A 136 -1.71 0.68 -11.32
N LEU A 137 -1.78 0.71 -12.65
CA LEU A 137 -0.61 0.54 -13.51
C LEU A 137 0.48 1.57 -13.22
N TYR A 138 0.09 2.84 -13.02
CA TYR A 138 1.03 3.90 -12.64
C TYR A 138 1.68 3.65 -11.27
N LEU A 139 0.89 3.17 -10.29
CA LEU A 139 1.41 2.78 -8.98
C LEU A 139 2.46 1.67 -9.13
N ASN A 140 2.16 0.62 -9.91
CA ASN A 140 3.09 -0.48 -10.16
C ASN A 140 4.39 0.00 -10.82
N ALA A 141 4.31 0.93 -11.77
CA ALA A 141 5.49 1.55 -12.39
C ALA A 141 6.31 2.41 -11.41
N ILE A 142 5.66 3.13 -10.49
CA ILE A 142 6.35 3.87 -9.41
C ILE A 142 7.04 2.91 -8.45
N LEU A 143 6.37 1.83 -8.03
CA LEU A 143 6.96 0.83 -7.15
C LEU A 143 8.21 0.22 -7.79
N LEU A 144 8.16 -0.11 -9.09
CA LEU A 144 9.31 -0.63 -9.84
C LEU A 144 10.47 0.38 -9.91
N ARG A 145 10.17 1.68 -10.10
CA ARG A 145 11.17 2.75 -10.03
C ARG A 145 11.79 2.87 -8.64
N ASN A 146 11.00 2.75 -7.58
CA ASN A 146 11.50 2.78 -6.21
C ASN A 146 12.38 1.56 -5.91
N TYR A 147 11.99 0.38 -6.42
CA TYR A 147 12.79 -0.85 -6.35
C TYR A 147 14.18 -0.65 -6.98
N GLN A 148 14.25 -0.06 -8.18
CA GLN A 148 15.52 0.27 -8.84
C GLN A 148 16.40 1.20 -7.97
N ILE A 149 15.82 2.28 -7.43
CA ILE A 149 16.55 3.27 -6.61
C ILE A 149 17.07 2.64 -5.31
N LEU A 150 16.23 1.87 -4.62
CA LEU A 150 16.56 1.25 -3.33
C LEU A 150 17.66 0.19 -3.49
N ASN A 151 17.54 -0.68 -4.50
CA ASN A 151 18.55 -1.71 -4.76
C ASN A 151 19.89 -1.12 -5.18
N TYR A 152 19.90 -0.14 -6.08
CA TYR A 152 21.13 0.57 -6.45
C TYR A 152 21.79 1.23 -5.24
N THR A 153 21.01 1.93 -4.42
CA THR A 153 21.51 2.56 -3.19
C THR A 153 22.03 1.51 -2.20
N GLY A 154 21.38 0.36 -2.12
CA GLY A 154 21.78 -0.79 -1.31
C GLY A 154 23.15 -1.32 -1.71
N PHE A 155 23.34 -1.66 -2.99
CA PHE A 155 24.64 -2.09 -3.53
C PHE A 155 25.72 -1.04 -3.29
N ARG A 156 25.48 0.22 -3.65
CA ARG A 156 26.45 1.31 -3.45
C ARG A 156 26.89 1.42 -1.98
N LYS A 157 25.95 1.33 -1.04
CA LYS A 157 26.26 1.40 0.41
C LYS A 157 26.93 0.13 0.92
N MET A 158 26.59 -1.03 0.39
CA MET A 158 27.21 -2.30 0.78
C MET A 158 28.65 -2.38 0.29
N LEU A 159 28.90 -2.06 -0.98
CA LEU A 159 30.24 -2.03 -1.57
C LEU A 159 31.13 -0.98 -0.90
N LYS A 160 30.59 0.20 -0.58
CA LYS A 160 31.31 1.20 0.25
C LYS A 160 31.63 0.68 1.66
N LYS A 161 30.77 -0.16 2.23
CA LYS A 161 31.02 -0.80 3.55
C LYS A 161 32.12 -1.85 3.44
N TYR A 162 32.12 -2.67 2.39
CA TYR A 162 33.18 -3.63 2.08
C TYR A 162 34.53 -2.91 2.01
N ASP A 163 34.64 -1.86 1.18
CA ASP A 163 35.90 -1.10 1.01
C ASP A 163 36.38 -0.46 2.32
N LYS A 164 35.45 0.00 3.17
CA LYS A 164 35.78 0.60 4.47
C LYS A 164 36.29 -0.43 5.49
N ARG A 165 35.83 -1.68 5.43
CA ARG A 165 36.16 -2.72 6.42
C ARG A 165 37.41 -3.52 6.06
N ILE A 166 37.65 -3.74 4.77
CA ILE A 166 38.74 -4.57 4.26
C ILE A 166 39.87 -3.69 3.67
N SER A 167 39.74 -2.37 3.75
CA SER A 167 40.76 -1.39 3.34
C SER A 167 41.21 -1.59 1.89
N GLY A 168 40.28 -1.46 0.94
CA GLY A 168 40.55 -1.65 -0.49
C GLY A 168 39.69 -0.78 -1.39
N ARG A 169 39.78 -1.01 -2.71
CA ARG A 169 38.94 -0.38 -3.76
C ARG A 169 38.17 -1.37 -4.62
N ALA A 170 38.21 -2.66 -4.30
CA ALA A 170 37.57 -3.69 -5.11
C ALA A 170 36.04 -3.50 -5.18
N GLY A 171 35.40 -3.03 -4.09
CA GLY A 171 33.97 -2.73 -4.08
C GLY A 171 33.61 -1.59 -5.02
N TYR A 172 34.42 -0.52 -5.05
CA TYR A 172 34.28 0.57 -6.03
C TYR A 172 34.45 0.10 -7.48
N HIS A 173 35.46 -0.73 -7.76
CA HIS A 173 35.66 -1.29 -9.11
C HIS A 173 34.50 -2.18 -9.55
N TYR A 174 33.93 -2.97 -8.64
CA TYR A 174 32.74 -3.77 -8.92
C TYR A 174 31.49 -2.90 -9.17
N LEU A 175 31.31 -1.82 -8.40
CA LEU A 175 30.21 -0.87 -8.60
C LEU A 175 30.23 -0.27 -10.01
N THR A 176 31.39 0.26 -10.44
CA THR A 176 31.53 0.94 -11.74
C THR A 176 31.63 -0.03 -12.92
N GLY A 177 32.22 -1.20 -12.69
CA GLY A 177 32.39 -2.24 -13.69
C GLY A 177 31.09 -2.97 -14.03
N THR A 178 30.28 -3.26 -13.00
CA THR A 178 29.16 -4.21 -13.09
C THR A 178 27.82 -3.54 -12.76
N VAL A 179 27.67 -2.99 -11.55
CA VAL A 179 26.36 -2.50 -11.06
C VAL A 179 25.89 -1.26 -11.81
N ASP A 180 26.77 -0.30 -12.11
CA ASP A 180 26.45 0.92 -12.86
C ASP A 180 26.06 0.61 -14.33
N LYS A 181 26.43 -0.56 -14.85
CA LYS A 181 26.11 -1.03 -16.20
C LYS A 181 24.94 -2.01 -16.22
N ALA A 182 24.46 -2.46 -15.07
CA ALA A 182 23.40 -3.45 -14.98
C ALA A 182 22.10 -2.93 -15.61
N VAL A 183 21.33 -3.84 -16.22
CA VAL A 183 20.10 -3.51 -16.96
C VAL A 183 19.07 -2.85 -16.06
N PHE A 184 18.92 -3.34 -14.82
CA PHE A 184 17.97 -2.75 -13.86
C PHE A 184 18.23 -1.27 -13.59
N TYR A 185 19.49 -0.80 -13.69
CA TYR A 185 19.87 0.59 -13.41
C TYR A 185 19.89 1.46 -14.67
N THR A 186 20.41 0.93 -15.79
CA THR A 186 20.59 1.69 -17.03
C THR A 186 19.29 1.86 -17.81
N ASN A 187 18.35 0.93 -17.70
CA ASN A 187 17.10 0.96 -18.45
C ASN A 187 16.24 2.18 -18.05
N ARG A 188 15.96 3.05 -19.03
CA ARG A 188 15.13 4.26 -18.87
C ARG A 188 13.65 4.03 -19.20
N GLU A 189 13.28 2.84 -19.64
CA GLU A 189 11.95 2.49 -20.10
C GLU A 189 10.88 2.72 -19.03
N THR A 190 11.16 2.39 -17.76
CA THR A 190 10.25 2.69 -16.63
C THR A 190 9.90 4.18 -16.56
N LYS A 191 10.85 5.08 -16.82
CA LYS A 191 10.60 6.54 -16.84
C LYS A 191 9.77 6.95 -18.05
N VAL A 192 10.03 6.35 -19.20
CA VAL A 192 9.27 6.59 -20.43
C VAL A 192 7.83 6.12 -20.28
N LEU A 193 7.62 4.94 -19.67
CA LEU A 193 6.31 4.36 -19.41
C LEU A 193 5.49 5.21 -18.44
N LEU A 194 6.11 5.67 -17.35
CA LEU A 194 5.47 6.62 -16.42
C LEU A 194 4.97 7.87 -17.16
N LYS A 195 5.80 8.47 -18.02
CA LYS A 195 5.41 9.65 -18.81
C LYS A 195 4.26 9.34 -19.77
N LYS A 196 4.31 8.20 -20.47
CA LYS A 196 3.22 7.76 -21.36
C LYS A 196 1.89 7.61 -20.62
N ILE A 197 1.90 7.03 -19.41
CA ILE A 197 0.71 6.87 -18.58
C ILE A 197 0.20 8.24 -18.09
N GLU A 198 1.09 9.15 -17.66
CA GLU A 198 0.72 10.52 -17.27
C GLU A 198 0.06 11.28 -18.41
N ASP A 199 0.60 11.15 -19.62
CA ASP A 199 0.06 11.80 -20.82
C ASP A 199 -1.35 11.25 -21.13
N ILE A 200 -1.55 9.93 -21.14
CA ILE A 200 -2.88 9.32 -21.36
C ILE A 200 -3.89 9.76 -20.28
N MET A 201 -3.49 9.74 -19.01
CA MET A 201 -4.36 10.16 -17.90
C MET A 201 -4.75 11.64 -17.99
N THR A 202 -3.82 12.49 -18.43
CA THR A 202 -4.05 13.92 -18.57
C THR A 202 -4.92 14.24 -19.78
N TYR A 203 -4.57 13.72 -20.95
CA TYR A 203 -5.20 14.10 -22.22
C TYR A 203 -6.49 13.34 -22.49
N ASN A 204 -6.51 12.02 -22.35
CA ASN A 204 -7.68 11.20 -22.69
C ASN A 204 -8.71 11.16 -21.55
N LEU A 205 -8.26 11.03 -20.30
CA LEU A 205 -9.15 10.71 -19.18
C LEU A 205 -9.59 11.92 -18.34
N GLU A 206 -8.76 12.96 -18.19
CA GLU A 206 -9.09 14.18 -17.43
C GLU A 206 -9.20 15.43 -18.32
N HIS A 207 -9.37 15.25 -19.63
CA HIS A 207 -9.67 16.30 -20.61
C HIS A 207 -8.70 17.51 -20.54
N GLY A 208 -7.42 17.24 -20.32
CA GLY A 208 -6.35 18.25 -20.25
C GLY A 208 -6.04 18.78 -18.85
N ASN A 209 -6.77 18.39 -17.80
CA ASN A 209 -6.51 18.88 -16.44
C ASN A 209 -5.39 18.08 -15.74
N ARG A 210 -4.13 18.49 -16.00
CA ARG A 210 -2.92 17.86 -15.42
C ARG A 210 -2.93 17.84 -13.90
N HIS A 211 -3.44 18.88 -13.23
CA HIS A 211 -3.44 18.92 -11.77
C HIS A 211 -4.30 17.79 -11.19
N LYS A 212 -5.52 17.62 -11.71
CA LYS A 212 -6.45 16.59 -11.29
C LYS A 212 -5.97 15.18 -11.63
N ALA A 213 -5.36 15.00 -12.79
CA ALA A 213 -4.72 13.74 -13.17
C ALA A 213 -3.56 13.39 -12.22
N MET A 214 -2.67 14.35 -11.95
CA MET A 214 -1.51 14.13 -11.06
C MET A 214 -1.92 13.96 -9.60
N GLU A 215 -2.96 14.65 -9.13
CA GLU A 215 -3.51 14.46 -7.78
C GLU A 215 -4.06 13.04 -7.60
N ARG A 216 -4.74 12.51 -8.62
CA ARG A 216 -5.26 11.13 -8.62
C ARG A 216 -4.16 10.07 -8.76
N LEU A 217 -3.09 10.38 -9.48
CA LEU A 217 -1.94 9.51 -9.69
C LEU A 217 -0.94 9.53 -8.53
N ARG A 218 -0.91 10.61 -7.73
CA ARG A 218 -0.06 10.71 -6.55
C ARG A 218 -0.41 9.58 -5.59
N VAL A 219 0.56 8.70 -5.38
CA VAL A 219 0.51 7.67 -4.36
C VAL A 219 0.37 8.40 -3.02
N PRO A 220 -0.73 8.21 -2.25
CA PRO A 220 -0.81 8.72 -0.90
C PRO A 220 0.43 8.23 -0.15
N PRO A 221 1.06 9.04 0.71
CA PRO A 221 2.17 8.56 1.50
C PRO A 221 1.74 7.27 2.22
N LEU A 222 2.53 6.20 2.09
CA LEU A 222 2.32 4.91 2.80
C LEU A 222 2.11 5.10 4.32
N ALA A 223 2.54 6.25 4.85
CA ALA A 223 2.12 6.78 6.12
C ALA A 223 0.77 7.52 5.98
N ASP A 224 -0.31 6.74 6.02
CA ASP A 224 -1.68 7.24 6.02
C ASP A 224 -1.89 8.18 7.23
N LYS A 225 -2.08 9.48 6.99
CA LYS A 225 -2.48 10.43 8.03
C LYS A 225 -4.01 10.41 8.06
N SER A 226 -4.57 9.72 9.05
CA SER A 226 -6.01 9.83 9.35
C SER A 226 -6.39 11.31 9.40
N HIS A 227 -7.42 11.70 8.65
CA HIS A 227 -7.85 13.09 8.55
C HIS A 227 -8.10 13.64 9.97
N PRO A 228 -7.60 14.83 10.35
CA PRO A 228 -7.70 15.34 11.73
C PRO A 228 -9.12 15.33 12.29
N TRP A 229 -10.11 15.58 11.43
CA TRP A 229 -11.53 15.53 11.77
C TRP A 229 -12.03 14.14 12.22
N THR A 230 -11.55 13.05 11.61
CA THR A 230 -12.00 11.70 11.99
C THR A 230 -11.45 11.31 13.36
N SER A 231 -10.20 11.69 13.67
CA SER A 231 -9.62 11.50 14.99
C SER A 231 -10.39 12.27 16.06
N PHE A 232 -10.80 13.51 15.77
CA PHE A 232 -11.62 14.30 16.69
C PHE A 232 -13.00 13.67 16.94
N ARG A 233 -13.73 13.31 15.88
CA ARG A 233 -15.06 12.69 16.00
C ARG A 233 -15.01 11.34 16.73
N THR A 234 -13.97 10.54 16.48
CA THR A 234 -13.74 9.28 17.19
C THR A 234 -13.48 9.53 18.68
N GLY A 235 -12.63 10.51 19.02
CA GLY A 235 -12.35 10.87 20.41
C GLY A 235 -13.57 11.41 21.15
N PHE A 236 -14.35 12.28 20.51
CA PHE A 236 -15.61 12.79 21.05
C PHE A 236 -16.61 11.65 21.31
N SER A 237 -16.79 10.76 20.34
CA SER A 237 -17.70 9.61 20.47
C SER A 237 -17.22 8.64 21.56
N LEU A 238 -15.91 8.47 21.74
CA LEU A 238 -15.34 7.62 22.78
C LEU A 238 -15.61 8.20 24.18
N GLY A 239 -15.48 9.53 24.32
CA GLY A 239 -15.87 10.23 25.55
C GLY A 239 -17.36 10.06 25.87
N ALA A 240 -18.23 10.20 24.85
CA ALA A 240 -19.67 9.97 25.01
C ALA A 240 -19.98 8.51 25.41
N LEU A 241 -19.30 7.53 24.82
CA LEU A 241 -19.46 6.11 25.16
C LEU A 241 -19.10 5.83 26.63
N ILE A 242 -18.01 6.44 27.13
CA ILE A 242 -17.61 6.28 28.54
C ILE A 242 -18.69 6.82 29.47
N ILE A 243 -19.24 8.00 29.18
CA ILE A 243 -20.31 8.60 29.98
C ILE A 243 -21.57 7.72 29.95
N LEU A 244 -21.98 7.24 28.77
CA LEU A 244 -23.14 6.36 28.61
C LEU A 244 -22.94 5.02 29.33
N ALA A 245 -21.72 4.45 29.28
CA ALA A 245 -21.41 3.22 30.01
C ALA A 245 -21.51 3.42 31.53
N ILE A 246 -21.05 4.56 32.06
CA ILE A 246 -21.21 4.91 33.47
C ILE A 246 -22.70 5.01 33.83
N LEU A 247 -23.52 5.65 32.98
CA LEU A 247 -24.97 5.74 33.21
C LEU A 247 -25.63 4.37 33.22
N VAL A 248 -25.29 3.47 32.30
CA VAL A 248 -25.82 2.09 32.29
C VAL A 248 -25.46 1.36 33.60
N VAL A 249 -24.21 1.47 34.05
CA VAL A 249 -23.75 0.85 35.31
C VAL A 249 -24.46 1.46 36.52
N LEU A 250 -24.66 2.77 36.55
CA LEU A 250 -25.42 3.45 37.62
C LEU A 250 -26.88 3.01 37.63
N SER A 251 -27.56 2.96 36.48
CA SER A 251 -28.93 2.47 36.39
C SER A 251 -29.08 1.02 36.88
N PHE A 252 -28.06 0.18 36.64
CA PHE A 252 -28.02 -1.20 37.08
C PHE A 252 -27.75 -1.35 38.59
N THR A 253 -26.79 -0.60 39.13
CA THR A 253 -26.38 -0.65 40.55
C THR A 253 -27.41 -0.05 41.49
N MET A 254 -28.06 1.03 41.06
CA MET A 254 -29.12 1.69 41.84
C MET A 254 -30.42 0.86 41.89
N LYS A 255 -30.45 -0.34 41.26
CA LYS A 255 -31.61 -1.24 41.20
C LYS A 255 -32.92 -0.48 40.97
N VAL A 256 -32.89 0.50 40.06
CA VAL A 256 -34.00 1.44 39.88
C VAL A 256 -35.28 0.71 39.45
N ILE A 257 -35.17 -0.52 38.93
CA ILE A 257 -36.25 -1.19 38.18
C ILE A 257 -36.19 -2.71 38.38
N ASP A 258 -37.34 -3.33 38.63
CA ASP A 258 -37.57 -4.78 38.79
C ASP A 258 -37.55 -5.51 37.43
N VAL A 259 -36.60 -5.16 36.57
CA VAL A 259 -36.43 -5.75 35.23
C VAL A 259 -35.55 -6.98 35.35
N ASP A 260 -35.97 -8.05 34.69
CA ASP A 260 -35.20 -9.28 34.60
C ASP A 260 -33.86 -9.04 33.89
N VAL A 261 -32.82 -8.88 34.70
CA VAL A 261 -31.42 -8.70 34.31
C VAL A 261 -31.00 -9.75 33.27
N VAL A 262 -31.51 -10.97 33.42
CA VAL A 262 -31.21 -12.10 32.53
C VAL A 262 -31.70 -11.80 31.12
N THR A 263 -32.91 -11.25 30.98
CA THR A 263 -33.49 -10.85 29.69
C THR A 263 -32.69 -9.72 29.04
N CYS A 264 -32.26 -8.72 29.81
CA CYS A 264 -31.41 -7.62 29.31
C CYS A 264 -30.06 -8.14 28.78
N VAL A 265 -29.40 -9.01 29.54
CA VAL A 265 -28.11 -9.60 29.14
C VAL A 265 -28.27 -10.48 27.90
N LEU A 266 -29.31 -11.31 27.84
CA LEU A 266 -29.59 -12.16 26.68
C LEU A 266 -29.79 -11.35 25.40
N LEU A 267 -30.53 -10.23 25.48
CA LEU A 267 -30.83 -9.38 24.34
C LEU A 267 -29.61 -8.63 23.80
N PHE A 268 -28.79 -8.04 24.69
CA PHE A 268 -27.69 -7.16 24.27
C PHE A 268 -26.32 -7.86 24.15
N ARG A 269 -26.16 -9.10 24.62
CA ARG A 269 -24.88 -9.85 24.53
C ARG A 269 -24.37 -10.01 23.11
N GLY A 270 -25.24 -10.33 22.16
CA GLY A 270 -24.85 -10.53 20.75
C GLY A 270 -24.29 -9.26 20.10
N PRO A 271 -25.07 -8.16 20.06
CA PRO A 271 -24.62 -6.86 19.55
C PRO A 271 -23.37 -6.35 20.29
N PHE A 272 -23.31 -6.49 21.62
CA PHE A 272 -22.14 -6.11 22.40
C PHE A 272 -20.87 -6.85 21.97
N THR A 273 -20.96 -8.16 21.76
CA THR A 273 -19.82 -8.99 21.33
C THR A 273 -19.28 -8.55 19.97
N MET A 274 -20.16 -8.21 19.03
CA MET A 274 -19.77 -7.72 17.70
C MET A 274 -19.03 -6.37 17.78
N ILE A 275 -19.54 -5.44 18.60
CA ILE A 275 -18.92 -4.14 18.82
C ILE A 275 -17.56 -4.28 19.51
N PHE A 276 -17.48 -5.14 20.53
CA PHE A 276 -16.24 -5.44 21.24
C PHE A 276 -15.18 -6.04 20.30
N PHE A 277 -15.58 -6.97 19.43
CA PHE A 277 -14.69 -7.54 18.41
C PHE A 277 -14.14 -6.47 17.45
N LEU A 278 -14.98 -5.56 16.96
CA LEU A 278 -14.53 -4.45 16.10
C LEU A 278 -13.54 -3.51 16.81
N GLY A 279 -13.75 -3.26 18.10
CA GLY A 279 -12.81 -2.50 18.93
C GLY A 279 -11.44 -3.19 19.06
N LEU A 280 -11.43 -4.49 19.32
CA LEU A 280 -10.20 -5.29 19.38
C LEU A 280 -9.49 -5.36 18.02
N LEU A 281 -10.25 -5.50 16.93
CA LEU A 281 -9.72 -5.49 15.57
C LEU A 281 -9.00 -4.16 15.26
N SER A 282 -9.64 -3.04 15.62
CA SER A 282 -9.04 -1.71 15.48
C SER A 282 -7.73 -1.58 16.29
N LEU A 283 -7.74 -2.02 17.55
CA LEU A 283 -6.54 -2.00 18.40
C LEU A 283 -5.42 -2.86 17.81
N ASN A 284 -5.76 -4.04 17.28
CA ASN A 284 -4.81 -4.94 16.65
C ASN A 284 -4.15 -4.28 15.43
N PHE A 285 -4.94 -3.65 14.55
CA PHE A 285 -4.40 -2.92 13.40
C PHE A 285 -3.53 -1.72 13.81
N TYR A 286 -3.89 -1.05 14.91
CA TYR A 286 -3.06 0.02 15.48
C TYR A 286 -1.71 -0.50 15.99
N VAL A 287 -1.70 -1.61 16.72
CA VAL A 287 -0.47 -2.26 17.23
C VAL A 287 0.40 -2.76 16.08
N TRP A 288 -0.19 -3.44 15.10
CA TRP A 288 0.53 -3.89 13.90
C TRP A 288 1.18 -2.73 13.18
N ARG A 289 0.47 -1.59 13.04
CA ARG A 289 1.05 -0.38 12.47
C ARG A 289 2.20 0.16 13.32
N TYR A 290 2.09 0.18 14.64
CA TYR A 290 3.15 0.64 15.55
C TYR A 290 4.42 -0.22 15.43
N VAL A 291 4.25 -1.53 15.31
CA VAL A 291 5.35 -2.50 15.17
C VAL A 291 5.91 -2.55 13.74
N GLY A 292 5.25 -1.89 12.77
CA GLY A 292 5.68 -1.86 11.37
C GLY A 292 5.23 -3.07 10.54
N ILE A 293 4.23 -3.82 11.03
CA ILE A 293 3.57 -4.90 10.31
C ILE A 293 2.54 -4.30 9.34
N ASN A 294 2.72 -4.54 8.04
CA ASN A 294 1.81 -4.02 7.01
C ASN A 294 0.57 -4.91 6.88
N HIS A 295 -0.48 -4.60 7.64
CA HIS A 295 -1.74 -5.33 7.64
C HIS A 295 -2.55 -5.18 6.35
N VAL A 296 -2.40 -4.07 5.62
CA VAL A 296 -3.01 -3.87 4.30
C VAL A 296 -2.48 -4.91 3.32
N LEU A 297 -1.20 -5.25 3.42
CA LEU A 297 -0.61 -6.34 2.64
C LEU A 297 -1.09 -7.71 3.10
N ILE A 298 -1.08 -8.00 4.41
CA ILE A 298 -1.41 -9.35 4.94
C ILE A 298 -2.80 -9.79 4.48
N PHE A 299 -3.75 -8.86 4.40
CA PHE A 299 -5.11 -9.13 3.96
C PHE A 299 -5.37 -8.78 2.49
N GLU A 300 -4.32 -8.50 1.70
CA GLU A 300 -4.44 -8.12 0.28
C GLU A 300 -5.46 -6.98 0.04
N LEU A 301 -5.52 -6.02 0.98
CA LEU A 301 -6.45 -4.89 0.92
C LEU A 301 -5.94 -3.84 -0.07
N ASN A 302 -6.88 -3.22 -0.79
CA ASN A 302 -6.56 -2.14 -1.71
C ASN A 302 -5.93 -0.95 -0.96
N PRO A 303 -4.66 -0.58 -1.24
CA PRO A 303 -3.94 0.48 -0.49
C PRO A 303 -4.52 1.89 -0.72
N ARG A 304 -5.46 2.04 -1.65
CA ARG A 304 -6.20 3.29 -1.90
C ARG A 304 -7.53 3.36 -1.19
N ASN A 305 -8.09 2.22 -0.82
CA ASN A 305 -9.42 2.11 -0.26
C ASN A 305 -9.43 1.01 0.80
N PHE A 306 -8.89 1.34 1.97
CA PHE A 306 -8.96 0.50 3.15
C PHE A 306 -9.40 1.36 4.34
N LEU A 307 -10.12 0.74 5.28
CA LEU A 307 -10.54 1.41 6.51
C LEU A 307 -9.35 1.54 7.45
N ALA A 308 -8.97 2.77 7.80
CA ALA A 308 -7.93 3.01 8.78
C ALA A 308 -8.37 2.48 10.16
N ALA A 309 -7.41 2.08 11.01
CA ALA A 309 -7.70 1.60 12.36
C ALA A 309 -8.60 2.56 13.15
N VAL A 310 -8.39 3.87 13.02
CA VAL A 310 -9.21 4.91 13.65
C VAL A 310 -10.65 4.92 13.12
N GLN A 311 -10.87 4.66 11.83
CA GLN A 311 -12.22 4.59 11.25
C GLN A 311 -12.95 3.32 11.71
N ILE A 312 -12.24 2.19 11.85
CA ILE A 312 -12.82 0.96 12.43
C ILE A 312 -13.20 1.21 13.89
N LEU A 313 -12.35 1.93 14.65
CA LEU A 313 -12.66 2.34 16.02
C LEU A 313 -13.89 3.23 16.08
N GLU A 314 -14.00 4.18 15.16
CA GLU A 314 -15.14 5.08 15.06
C GLU A 314 -16.45 4.32 14.86
N ILE A 315 -16.48 3.35 13.95
CA ILE A 315 -17.63 2.49 13.72
C ILE A 315 -18.00 1.74 15.01
N ALA A 316 -17.03 1.11 15.67
CA ALA A 316 -17.25 0.39 16.92
C ALA A 316 -17.83 1.30 18.02
N VAL A 317 -17.26 2.49 18.20
CA VAL A 317 -17.66 3.43 19.25
C VAL A 317 -19.05 4.02 18.98
N VAL A 318 -19.39 4.37 17.74
CA VAL A 318 -20.72 4.88 17.38
C VAL A 318 -21.79 3.82 17.63
N PHE A 319 -21.55 2.58 17.22
CA PHE A 319 -22.47 1.48 17.53
C PHE A 319 -22.54 1.19 19.03
N GLY A 320 -21.43 1.35 19.77
CA GLY A 320 -21.41 1.28 21.22
C GLY A 320 -22.31 2.31 21.89
N CYS A 321 -22.31 3.55 21.40
CA CYS A 321 -23.19 4.61 21.91
C CYS A 321 -24.67 4.27 21.65
N ILE A 322 -24.99 3.80 20.45
CA ILE A 322 -26.36 3.36 20.09
C ILE A 322 -26.80 2.22 21.01
N LEU A 323 -25.96 1.20 21.21
CA LEU A 323 -26.27 0.08 22.09
C LEU A 323 -26.50 0.52 23.53
N SER A 324 -25.67 1.45 24.03
CA SER A 324 -25.79 1.98 25.39
C SER A 324 -27.09 2.77 25.57
N LEU A 325 -27.48 3.57 24.58
CA LEU A 325 -28.77 4.28 24.57
C LEU A 325 -29.96 3.32 24.51
N LEU A 326 -29.89 2.26 23.69
CA LEU A 326 -30.93 1.24 23.63
C LEU A 326 -31.05 0.47 24.94
N THR A 327 -29.92 0.19 25.61
CA THR A 327 -29.90 -0.46 26.91
C THR A 327 -30.54 0.43 27.97
N LEU A 328 -30.21 1.73 27.99
CA LEU A 328 -30.85 2.70 28.88
C LEU A 328 -32.35 2.84 28.59
N ALA A 329 -32.76 2.89 27.33
CA ALA A 329 -34.16 2.95 26.94
C ALA A 329 -34.94 1.69 27.36
N PHE A 330 -34.33 0.51 27.24
CA PHE A 330 -34.91 -0.74 27.72
C PHE A 330 -35.06 -0.75 29.23
N LEU A 331 -34.01 -0.35 29.95
CA LEU A 331 -34.03 -0.25 31.41
C LEU A 331 -35.16 0.70 31.83
N HIS A 332 -35.16 1.94 31.35
CA HIS A 332 -36.15 2.96 31.71
C HIS A 332 -37.50 2.84 30.99
N SER A 333 -37.77 1.72 30.31
CA SER A 333 -39.01 1.53 29.52
C SER A 333 -40.28 1.76 30.35
N GLN A 334 -40.27 1.44 31.64
CA GLN A 334 -41.39 1.66 32.57
C GLN A 334 -41.69 3.14 32.87
N TYR A 335 -40.75 4.05 32.61
CA TYR A 335 -40.94 5.49 32.79
C TYR A 335 -41.23 6.24 31.49
N LEU A 336 -41.02 5.59 30.34
CA LEU A 336 -41.26 6.16 29.02
C LEU A 336 -42.65 5.81 28.43
N GLY A 337 -43.44 4.98 29.11
CA GLY A 337 -44.77 4.54 28.68
C GLY A 337 -45.75 4.44 29.83
#